data_AF-A0A1B8XSN7-F1
#
_entry.id   AF-A0A1B8XSN7-F1
#
_cell.length_a   1.000
_cell.length_b   1.000
_cell.length_c   1.000
_cell.angle_alpha   90.00
_cell.angle_beta   90.00
_cell.angle_gamma   90.00
#
_symmetry.space_group_name_H-M   'P 1'
#
loop_
_entity.id
_entity.type
_entity.pdbx_description
1 polymer ?
#
loop_
_entity_poly.entity_id
_entity_poly.type
_entity_poly.pdbx_seq_one_letter_code
_entity_poly.pdbx_strand_id
1 'polypeptide(L)'
;DGLLSQGYSDFINRIHGQIPQVTSDGKRLQVIVCSATLHSFDVKKLSEKIMHFPTWVDLKGEDSVPETVHHVVVPVNPKKDKQWERLGKNHIRTDGVHDKDNTRPGGNSAEMWSEAIKVLKGEYTVRAIKEHKMDQAIIFCRTKLDCDNMEQYFIQQGGGPDKKGHQFSCVCLHSDRKPQERKHNLERFKKCEVRFLICTDVAARGIDIHGVPYVINVTLPDEKQNYVHRIGRVGRAERMGLAISLVAAEKEKVNSSTNGTVQSQTYLQECRRCARSN
;
A
#
# COMPACT_ATOMS: atom_id res chain seq x y z
N ASP A 1 5.93 -7.43 -13.57
CA ASP A 1 4.57 -7.29 -12.98
C ASP A 1 4.12 -5.82 -12.89
N GLY A 2 4.81 -4.94 -12.15
CA GLY A 2 4.36 -3.55 -11.95
C GLY A 2 4.07 -2.76 -13.24
N LEU A 3 4.96 -2.83 -14.24
CA LEU A 3 4.75 -2.19 -15.54
C LEU A 3 3.57 -2.79 -16.32
N LEU A 4 3.35 -4.10 -16.20
CA LEU A 4 2.27 -4.82 -16.89
C LEU A 4 0.90 -4.42 -16.31
N SER A 5 0.79 -4.33 -14.97
CA SER A 5 -0.41 -3.86 -14.27
C SER A 5 -0.82 -2.44 -14.66
N GLN A 6 0.14 -1.60 -15.07
CA GLN A 6 -0.09 -0.22 -15.51
C GLN A 6 -0.42 -0.12 -17.02
N GLY A 7 -0.57 -1.24 -17.72
CA GLY A 7 -0.93 -1.26 -19.13
C GLY A 7 0.24 -0.98 -20.10
N TYR A 8 1.50 -1.04 -19.65
CA TYR A 8 2.66 -0.78 -20.51
C TYR A 8 3.05 -1.96 -21.40
N SER A 9 2.23 -3.02 -21.51
CA SER A 9 2.51 -4.21 -22.31
C SER A 9 2.83 -3.88 -23.78
N ASP A 10 2.06 -3.00 -24.40
CA ASP A 10 2.28 -2.61 -25.81
C ASP A 10 3.54 -1.75 -25.99
N PHE A 11 3.85 -0.93 -25.00
CA PHE A 11 5.07 -0.13 -24.98
C PHE A 11 6.31 -1.02 -24.90
N ILE A 12 6.30 -2.02 -24.01
CA ILE A 12 7.36 -3.02 -23.89
C ILE A 12 7.53 -3.78 -25.21
N ASN A 13 6.43 -4.23 -25.83
CA ASN A 13 6.48 -4.92 -27.12
C ASN A 13 7.07 -4.05 -28.23
N ARG A 14 6.73 -2.76 -28.25
CA ARG A 14 7.25 -1.80 -29.24
C ARG A 14 8.76 -1.59 -29.09
N ILE A 15 9.23 -1.37 -27.86
CA ILE A 15 10.67 -1.24 -27.59
C ILE A 15 11.39 -2.52 -28.00
N HIS A 16 10.88 -3.68 -27.59
CA HIS A 16 11.46 -4.97 -27.95
C HIS A 16 11.56 -5.15 -29.47
N GLY A 17 10.52 -4.79 -30.22
CA GLY A 17 10.52 -4.86 -31.69
C GLY A 17 11.49 -3.90 -32.38
N GLN A 18 11.92 -2.84 -31.71
CA GLN A 18 12.93 -1.89 -32.22
C GLN A 18 14.37 -2.34 -31.93
N ILE A 19 14.56 -3.28 -31.00
CA ILE A 19 15.89 -3.80 -30.66
C ILE A 19 16.24 -4.95 -31.63
N PRO A 20 17.43 -4.93 -32.26
CA PRO A 20 17.90 -6.05 -33.06
C PRO A 20 17.90 -7.35 -32.25
N GLN A 21 17.15 -8.35 -32.73
CA GLN A 21 17.03 -9.65 -32.07
C GLN A 21 18.28 -10.51 -32.24
N VAL A 22 19.02 -10.24 -33.32
CA VAL A 22 20.32 -10.85 -33.61
C VAL A 22 21.25 -9.71 -34.02
N THR A 23 22.41 -9.63 -33.39
CA THR A 23 23.47 -8.68 -33.71
C THR A 23 24.30 -9.15 -34.89
N SER A 24 25.08 -8.26 -35.51
CA SER A 24 25.92 -8.58 -36.68
C SER A 24 26.99 -9.66 -36.41
N ASP A 25 27.38 -9.85 -35.15
CA ASP A 25 28.27 -10.91 -34.68
C ASP A 25 27.53 -12.23 -34.33
N GLY A 26 26.25 -12.35 -34.70
CA GLY A 26 25.45 -13.57 -34.54
C GLY A 26 24.94 -13.83 -33.13
N LYS A 27 25.16 -12.90 -32.18
CA LYS A 27 24.63 -13.03 -30.82
C LYS A 27 23.15 -12.65 -30.78
N ARG A 28 22.39 -13.33 -29.94
CA ARG A 28 20.97 -13.06 -29.76
C ARG A 28 20.77 -12.04 -28.64
N LEU A 29 19.71 -11.25 -28.76
CA LEU A 29 19.26 -10.38 -27.70
C LEU A 29 18.96 -11.20 -26.45
N GLN A 30 19.66 -10.90 -25.35
CA GLN A 30 19.35 -11.46 -24.04
C GLN A 30 18.36 -10.54 -23.34
N VAL A 31 17.26 -11.13 -22.88
CA VAL A 31 16.21 -10.43 -22.14
C VAL A 31 16.18 -11.03 -20.75
N ILE A 32 16.22 -10.18 -19.72
CA ILE A 32 16.07 -10.58 -18.32
C ILE A 32 14.83 -9.90 -17.77
N VAL A 33 13.90 -10.69 -17.24
CA VAL A 33 12.70 -10.19 -16.57
C VAL A 33 12.85 -10.45 -15.08
N CYS A 34 12.96 -9.39 -14.30
CA CYS A 34 12.97 -9.47 -12.83
C CYS A 34 11.59 -9.09 -12.29
N SER A 35 11.00 -9.97 -11.48
CA SER A 35 9.74 -9.71 -10.80
C SER A 35 9.72 -10.45 -9.47
N ALA A 36 9.13 -9.81 -8.47
CA ALA A 36 8.93 -10.44 -7.16
C ALA A 36 7.74 -11.42 -7.15
N THR A 37 6.94 -11.46 -8.22
CA THR A 37 5.78 -12.36 -8.39
C THR A 37 5.91 -13.09 -9.72
N LEU A 38 6.97 -13.89 -9.83
CA LEU A 38 7.41 -14.53 -11.08
C LEU A 38 6.29 -15.38 -11.73
N HIS A 39 5.38 -15.92 -10.92
CA HIS A 39 4.27 -16.79 -11.34
C HIS A 39 3.00 -16.06 -11.78
N SER A 40 2.98 -14.72 -11.83
CA SER A 40 1.80 -14.02 -12.35
C SER A 40 1.56 -14.40 -13.81
N PHE A 41 0.29 -14.59 -14.19
CA PHE A 41 -0.07 -14.96 -15.55
C PHE A 41 0.49 -13.96 -16.58
N ASP A 42 0.45 -12.66 -16.26
CA ASP A 42 0.94 -11.61 -17.14
C ASP A 42 2.46 -11.63 -17.32
N VAL A 43 3.21 -11.90 -16.24
CA VAL A 43 4.67 -12.05 -16.31
C VAL A 43 5.03 -13.28 -17.14
N LYS A 44 4.35 -14.41 -16.91
CA LYS A 44 4.54 -15.63 -17.70
C LYS A 44 4.28 -15.40 -19.18
N LYS A 45 3.14 -14.80 -19.51
CA LYS A 45 2.74 -14.48 -20.88
C LYS A 45 3.70 -13.52 -21.56
N LEU A 46 4.20 -12.50 -20.85
CA LEU A 46 5.20 -11.58 -21.41
C LEU A 46 6.50 -12.32 -21.67
N SER A 47 7.03 -13.05 -20.69
CA SER A 47 8.32 -13.76 -20.80
C SER A 47 8.30 -14.78 -21.94
N GLU A 48 7.21 -15.55 -22.10
CA GLU A 48 7.04 -16.47 -23.23
C GLU A 48 7.00 -15.77 -24.59
N LYS A 49 6.55 -14.51 -24.63
CA LYS A 49 6.44 -13.73 -25.87
C LYS A 49 7.76 -13.09 -26.31
N ILE A 50 8.56 -12.57 -25.37
CA ILE A 50 9.75 -11.76 -25.69
C ILE A 50 11.08 -12.47 -25.43
N MET A 51 11.08 -13.61 -24.73
CA MET A 51 12.29 -14.36 -24.41
C MET A 51 12.38 -15.62 -25.26
N HIS A 52 13.57 -15.95 -25.74
CA HIS A 52 13.84 -17.19 -26.47
C HIS A 52 14.29 -18.28 -25.51
N PHE A 53 13.45 -19.30 -25.28
CA PHE A 53 13.62 -20.35 -24.26
C PHE A 53 13.91 -19.79 -22.85
N PRO A 54 12.91 -19.13 -22.21
CA PRO A 54 13.10 -18.55 -20.88
C PRO A 54 13.49 -19.62 -19.86
N THR A 55 14.59 -19.39 -19.15
CA THR A 55 14.95 -20.16 -17.96
C THR A 55 14.33 -19.49 -16.75
N TRP A 56 13.49 -20.22 -16.04
CA TRP A 56 12.84 -19.74 -14.82
C TRP A 56 13.77 -19.99 -13.63
N VAL A 57 14.35 -18.90 -13.10
CA VAL A 57 15.12 -18.95 -11.86
C VAL A 57 14.22 -18.41 -10.77
N ASP A 58 13.48 -19.32 -10.15
CA ASP A 58 12.68 -19.00 -8.98
C ASP A 58 13.54 -19.14 -7.72
N LEU A 59 13.92 -18.01 -7.14
CA LEU A 59 14.71 -17.96 -5.91
C LEU A 59 13.85 -18.15 -4.65
N LYS A 60 12.51 -18.20 -4.78
CA LYS A 60 11.58 -18.41 -3.68
C LYS A 60 10.30 -19.12 -4.19
N GLY A 61 10.17 -20.41 -3.91
CA GLY A 61 8.89 -21.11 -4.05
C GLY A 61 7.74 -20.29 -3.44
N GLU A 62 6.56 -20.34 -4.08
CA GLU A 62 5.29 -19.62 -3.80
C GLU A 62 5.41 -18.35 -2.94
N ASP A 63 5.04 -17.18 -3.48
CA ASP A 63 4.94 -15.87 -2.80
C ASP A 63 4.69 -15.99 -1.28
N SER A 64 5.77 -16.10 -0.51
CA SER A 64 5.71 -16.44 0.91
C SER A 64 6.03 -15.21 1.74
N VAL A 65 5.18 -14.97 2.74
CA VAL A 65 5.45 -13.95 3.73
C VAL A 65 6.67 -14.40 4.54
N PRO A 66 7.69 -13.54 4.75
CA PRO A 66 8.82 -13.92 5.60
C PRO A 66 8.32 -14.29 7.01
N GLU A 67 8.84 -15.36 7.59
CA GLU A 67 8.52 -15.79 8.96
C GLU A 67 8.79 -14.70 10.00
N THR A 68 9.69 -13.77 9.70
CA THR A 68 10.02 -12.62 10.53
C THR A 68 8.95 -11.51 10.55
N VAL A 69 7.83 -11.69 9.85
CA VAL A 69 6.76 -10.68 9.77
C VAL A 69 5.50 -11.20 10.45
N HIS A 70 5.14 -10.60 11.58
CA HIS A 70 3.83 -10.77 12.17
C HIS A 70 2.82 -9.92 11.41
N HIS A 71 1.82 -10.54 10.81
CA HIS A 71 0.69 -9.86 10.18
C HIS A 71 -0.55 -9.94 11.06
N VAL A 72 -1.15 -8.78 11.32
CA VAL A 72 -2.37 -8.64 12.14
C VAL A 72 -3.45 -7.97 11.32
N VAL A 73 -4.66 -8.52 11.38
CA VAL A 73 -5.84 -7.98 10.72
C VAL A 73 -6.74 -7.36 11.78
N VAL A 74 -6.98 -6.05 11.66
CA VAL A 74 -7.80 -5.30 12.60
C VAL A 74 -9.16 -5.00 11.96
N PRO A 75 -10.25 -5.63 12.44
CA PRO A 75 -11.58 -5.34 11.92
C PRO A 75 -12.06 -3.95 12.38
N VAL A 76 -12.33 -3.09 11.41
CA VAL A 76 -12.98 -1.79 11.55
C VAL A 76 -14.49 -2.01 11.38
N ASN A 77 -15.24 -1.80 12.46
CA ASN A 77 -16.68 -1.99 12.45
C ASN A 77 -17.38 -0.72 12.96
N PRO A 78 -17.96 0.10 12.07
CA PRO A 78 -18.61 1.35 12.45
C PRO A 78 -19.91 1.16 13.22
N LYS A 79 -20.50 -0.05 13.19
CA LYS A 79 -21.70 -0.39 13.98
C LYS A 79 -21.36 -0.68 15.44
N LYS A 80 -20.17 -1.25 15.68
CA LYS A 80 -19.67 -1.58 17.03
C LYS A 80 -18.92 -0.41 17.66
N ASP A 81 -18.04 0.22 16.89
CA ASP A 81 -17.29 1.38 17.34
C ASP A 81 -17.99 2.66 16.87
N LYS A 82 -18.69 3.32 17.79
CA LYS A 82 -19.44 4.56 17.53
C LYS A 82 -18.66 5.83 17.85
N GLN A 83 -17.35 5.74 18.09
CA GLN A 83 -16.56 6.94 18.42
C GLN A 83 -16.63 7.99 17.29
N TRP A 84 -16.73 7.55 16.03
CA TRP A 84 -16.84 8.42 14.86
C TRP A 84 -18.04 9.37 14.91
N GLU A 85 -19.14 9.01 15.59
CA GLU A 85 -20.31 9.88 15.77
C GLU A 85 -20.01 11.07 16.70
N ARG A 86 -18.99 10.94 17.57
CA ARG A 86 -18.67 11.90 18.64
C ARG A 86 -17.44 12.76 18.33
N LEU A 87 -16.66 12.42 17.30
CA LEU A 87 -15.43 13.14 16.96
C LEU A 87 -15.69 14.54 16.41
N GLY A 88 -16.89 14.83 15.91
CA GLY A 88 -17.23 16.14 15.35
C GLY A 88 -16.32 16.48 14.18
N LYS A 89 -15.52 17.56 14.28
CA LYS A 89 -14.50 17.93 13.28
C LYS A 89 -13.09 17.43 13.62
N ASN A 90 -12.91 16.79 14.78
CA ASN A 90 -11.62 16.33 15.28
C ASN A 90 -11.31 14.92 14.78
N HIS A 91 -11.37 14.71 13.46
CA HIS A 91 -11.03 13.45 12.81
C HIS A 91 -10.34 13.69 11.47
N ILE A 92 -9.78 12.63 10.89
CA ILE A 92 -9.18 12.66 9.56
C ILE A 92 -10.19 13.15 8.51
N ARG A 93 -9.79 14.10 7.66
CA ARG A 93 -10.62 14.49 6.52
C ARG A 93 -10.74 13.32 5.53
N THR A 94 -11.92 13.08 4.97
CA THR A 94 -12.14 12.03 3.98
C THR A 94 -11.95 12.55 2.55
N ASP A 95 -12.07 11.67 1.57
CA ASP A 95 -11.87 11.96 0.13
C ASP A 95 -13.05 12.74 -0.52
N GLY A 96 -14.04 13.14 0.28
CA GLY A 96 -15.22 13.90 -0.16
C GLY A 96 -16.18 13.12 -1.06
N VAL A 97 -16.00 11.80 -1.23
CA VAL A 97 -16.87 10.99 -2.11
C VAL A 97 -18.34 10.99 -1.64
N HIS A 98 -18.54 11.31 -0.36
CA HIS A 98 -19.83 11.36 0.31
C HIS A 98 -20.31 12.80 0.58
N ASP A 99 -19.66 13.84 0.06
CA ASP A 99 -20.04 15.25 0.31
C ASP A 99 -21.45 15.58 -0.20
N LYS A 100 -21.93 14.85 -1.20
CA LYS A 100 -23.30 14.97 -1.75
C LYS A 100 -24.27 13.94 -1.17
N ASP A 101 -23.76 12.99 -0.39
CA ASP A 101 -24.56 11.94 0.23
C ASP A 101 -25.06 12.46 1.60
N ASN A 102 -26.27 12.08 2.02
CA ASN A 102 -26.83 12.52 3.30
C ASN A 102 -26.32 11.64 4.46
N THR A 103 -25.02 11.69 4.74
CA THR A 103 -24.31 10.85 5.73
C THR A 103 -24.44 11.35 7.17
N ARG A 104 -25.67 11.57 7.64
CA ARG A 104 -25.92 12.04 9.02
C ARG A 104 -25.57 10.95 10.04
N PRO A 105 -24.89 11.29 11.16
CA PRO A 105 -24.68 10.37 12.28
C PRO A 105 -26.02 9.79 12.76
N GLY A 106 -26.06 8.47 12.99
CA GLY A 106 -27.28 7.74 13.38
C GLY A 106 -28.16 7.24 12.23
N GLY A 107 -27.77 7.49 10.97
CA GLY A 107 -28.38 6.83 9.82
C GLY A 107 -28.06 5.33 9.72
N ASN A 108 -28.47 4.71 8.61
CA ASN A 108 -28.14 3.30 8.32
C ASN A 108 -27.89 3.07 6.81
N SER A 109 -27.41 4.09 6.10
CA SER A 109 -27.09 3.96 4.67
C SER A 109 -25.70 3.39 4.45
N ALA A 110 -25.49 2.74 3.31
CA ALA A 110 -24.18 2.20 2.92
C ALA A 110 -23.13 3.32 2.81
N GLU A 111 -23.53 4.50 2.35
CA GLU A 111 -22.70 5.69 2.22
C GLU A 111 -22.23 6.20 3.59
N MET A 112 -23.12 6.21 4.59
CA MET A 112 -22.76 6.59 5.95
C MET A 112 -21.78 5.59 6.55
N TRP A 113 -22.01 4.28 6.37
CA TRP A 113 -21.08 3.25 6.85
C TRP A 113 -19.71 3.35 6.18
N SER A 114 -19.68 3.63 4.88
CA SER A 114 -18.46 3.87 4.12
C SER A 114 -17.68 5.08 4.67
N GLU A 115 -18.35 6.21 4.91
CA GLU A 115 -17.73 7.40 5.49
C GLU A 115 -17.20 7.13 6.91
N ALA A 116 -18.00 6.49 7.76
CA ALA A 116 -17.62 6.14 9.13
C ALA A 116 -16.37 5.23 9.17
N ILE A 117 -16.24 4.29 8.23
CA ILE A 117 -15.04 3.43 8.12
C ILE A 117 -13.80 4.26 7.84
N LYS A 118 -13.87 5.24 6.93
CA LYS A 118 -12.72 6.09 6.60
C LYS A 118 -12.27 6.89 7.81
N VAL A 119 -13.21 7.46 8.54
CA VAL A 119 -12.96 8.18 9.80
C VAL A 119 -12.28 7.26 10.82
N LEU A 120 -12.88 6.09 11.09
CA LEU A 120 -12.34 5.12 12.06
C LEU A 120 -10.96 4.60 11.68
N LYS A 121 -10.65 4.43 10.39
CA LYS A 121 -9.33 3.99 9.94
C LYS A 121 -8.23 5.00 10.29
N GLY A 122 -8.51 6.30 10.21
CA GLY A 122 -7.61 7.34 10.71
C GLY A 122 -7.36 7.20 12.21
N GLU A 123 -8.43 7.05 13.00
CA GLU A 123 -8.33 6.87 14.45
C GLU A 123 -7.56 5.60 14.84
N TYR A 124 -7.84 4.49 14.15
CA TYR A 124 -7.18 3.21 14.41
C TYR A 124 -5.70 3.27 14.07
N THR A 125 -5.33 4.03 13.03
CA THR A 125 -3.93 4.28 12.69
C THR A 125 -3.21 5.03 13.82
N VAL A 126 -3.81 6.10 14.33
CA VAL A 126 -3.26 6.86 15.47
C VAL A 126 -3.17 6.00 16.73
N ARG A 127 -4.21 5.20 17.02
CA ARG A 127 -4.22 4.27 18.16
C ARG A 127 -3.10 3.23 18.04
N ALA A 128 -2.94 2.60 16.87
CA ALA A 128 -1.88 1.63 16.63
C ALA A 128 -0.48 2.25 16.82
N ILE A 129 -0.26 3.47 16.33
CA ILE A 129 0.99 4.21 16.51
C ILE A 129 1.29 4.45 18.00
N LYS A 130 0.28 4.87 18.78
CA LYS A 130 0.42 5.15 20.22
C LYS A 130 0.68 3.87 21.02
N GLU A 131 -0.12 2.83 20.80
CA GLU A 131 -0.07 1.57 21.55
C GLU A 131 1.26 0.83 21.34
N HIS A 132 1.70 0.71 20.09
CA HIS A 132 2.96 0.04 19.76
C HIS A 132 4.18 0.97 19.84
N LYS A 133 3.99 2.23 20.26
CA LYS A 133 5.05 3.26 20.35
C LYS A 133 5.92 3.33 19.09
N MET A 134 5.32 3.16 17.92
CA MET A 134 6.00 2.89 16.65
C MET A 134 7.07 3.92 16.30
N ASP A 135 8.34 3.54 16.36
CA ASP A 135 9.52 4.33 16.03
C ASP A 135 9.60 4.70 14.55
N GLN A 136 9.31 3.76 13.66
CA GLN A 136 9.29 3.98 12.22
C GLN A 136 8.26 3.09 11.52
N ALA A 137 7.44 3.64 10.63
CA ALA A 137 6.48 2.84 9.86
C ALA A 137 6.26 3.36 8.43
N ILE A 138 5.93 2.43 7.52
CA ILE A 138 5.34 2.79 6.22
C ILE A 138 3.82 2.62 6.32
N ILE A 139 3.09 3.66 5.93
CA ILE A 139 1.64 3.72 5.98
C ILE A 139 1.11 3.74 4.54
N PHE A 140 0.41 2.68 4.15
CA PHE A 140 -0.14 2.53 2.80
C PHE A 140 -1.59 3.00 2.73
N CYS A 141 -1.84 3.95 1.85
CA CYS A 141 -3.15 4.43 1.47
C CYS A 141 -3.44 4.07 0.00
N ARG A 142 -4.72 4.01 -0.38
CA ARG A 142 -5.10 3.69 -1.77
C ARG A 142 -4.87 4.88 -2.69
N THR A 143 -5.40 6.04 -2.33
CA THR A 143 -5.34 7.23 -3.19
C THR A 143 -4.31 8.24 -2.71
N LYS A 144 -3.95 9.15 -3.61
CA LYS A 144 -3.05 10.28 -3.32
C LYS A 144 -3.69 11.22 -2.30
N LEU A 145 -4.98 11.48 -2.47
CA LEU A 145 -5.78 12.30 -1.56
C LEU A 145 -5.85 11.69 -0.15
N ASP A 146 -5.98 10.36 -0.03
CA ASP A 146 -5.93 9.69 1.27
C ASP A 146 -4.56 9.83 1.95
N CYS A 147 -3.46 9.84 1.17
CA CYS A 147 -2.14 10.12 1.71
C CYS A 147 -2.08 11.53 2.29
N ASP A 148 -2.51 12.53 1.52
CA ASP A 148 -2.52 13.93 1.94
C ASP A 148 -3.41 14.15 3.16
N ASN A 149 -4.60 13.55 3.19
CA ASN A 149 -5.52 13.59 4.32
C ASN A 149 -4.89 12.99 5.59
N MET A 150 -4.15 11.89 5.47
CA MET A 150 -3.44 11.29 6.61
C MET A 150 -2.29 12.18 7.12
N GLU A 151 -1.52 12.78 6.22
CA GLU A 151 -0.46 13.75 6.59
C GLU A 151 -1.06 14.96 7.31
N GLN A 152 -2.15 15.54 6.78
CA GLN A 152 -2.86 16.64 7.42
C GLN A 152 -3.40 16.26 8.79
N TYR A 153 -3.93 15.04 8.93
CA TYR A 153 -4.40 14.55 10.23
C TYR A 153 -3.23 14.43 11.23
N PHE A 154 -2.07 13.95 10.81
CA PHE A 154 -0.88 13.91 11.68
C PHE A 154 -0.36 15.30 12.04
N ILE A 155 -0.48 16.28 11.13
CA ILE A 155 -0.20 17.69 11.41
C ILE A 155 -1.15 18.23 12.49
N GLN A 156 -2.44 17.92 12.42
CA GLN A 156 -3.41 18.30 13.45
C GLN A 156 -3.09 17.68 14.82
N GLN A 157 -2.49 16.49 14.85
CA GLN A 157 -1.96 15.86 16.08
C GLN A 157 -0.64 16.50 16.57
N GLY A 158 -0.16 17.57 15.93
CA GLY A 158 1.09 18.28 16.28
C GLY A 158 2.33 17.79 15.54
N GLY A 159 2.18 16.83 14.61
CA GLY A 159 3.25 16.25 13.81
C GLY A 159 3.44 16.91 12.44
N GLY A 160 3.73 16.09 11.43
CA GLY A 160 3.98 16.53 10.06
C GLY A 160 5.45 16.50 9.63
N PRO A 161 5.77 17.06 8.45
CA PRO A 161 7.10 16.95 7.85
C PRO A 161 8.15 17.63 8.70
N ASP A 162 7.91 18.84 9.21
CA ASP A 162 8.96 19.65 9.85
C ASP A 162 9.06 19.47 11.37
N LYS A 163 8.40 18.44 11.92
CA LYS A 163 8.36 18.16 13.35
C LYS A 163 9.28 17.02 13.73
N LYS A 164 10.58 17.14 13.42
CA LYS A 164 11.60 16.13 13.73
C LYS A 164 11.52 15.71 15.20
N GLY A 165 11.46 14.40 15.45
CA GLY A 165 11.34 13.82 16.79
C GLY A 165 9.92 13.76 17.37
N HIS A 166 8.93 14.39 16.73
CA HIS A 166 7.54 14.28 17.16
C HIS A 166 6.96 12.88 16.87
N GLN A 167 6.05 12.41 17.73
CA GLN A 167 5.43 11.09 17.62
C GLN A 167 4.76 10.86 16.27
N PHE A 168 4.18 11.92 15.67
CA PHE A 168 3.48 11.93 14.38
C PHE A 168 4.27 12.63 13.25
N SER A 169 5.60 12.69 13.36
CA SER A 169 6.42 13.20 12.26
C SER A 169 6.28 12.30 11.02
N CYS A 170 5.93 12.91 9.88
CA CYS A 170 5.59 12.14 8.68
C CYS A 170 5.84 12.91 7.40
N VAL A 171 5.94 12.18 6.30
CA VAL A 171 6.01 12.72 4.94
C VAL A 171 5.20 11.87 3.98
N CYS A 172 4.64 12.52 2.96
CA CYS A 172 3.92 11.85 1.87
C CYS A 172 4.79 11.51 0.65
N LEU A 173 4.48 10.39 0.00
CA LEU A 173 5.11 9.95 -1.24
C LEU A 173 4.05 9.35 -2.18
N HIS A 174 3.63 10.15 -3.16
CA HIS A 174 2.72 9.76 -4.25
C HIS A 174 3.04 10.54 -5.52
N SER A 175 2.41 10.20 -6.64
CA SER A 175 2.78 10.76 -7.96
C SER A 175 2.41 12.23 -8.20
N ASP A 176 1.57 12.84 -7.35
CA ASP A 176 1.26 14.27 -7.43
C ASP A 176 2.26 15.15 -6.68
N ARG A 177 3.12 14.55 -5.83
CA ARG A 177 4.26 15.27 -5.24
C ARG A 177 5.35 15.49 -6.29
N LYS A 178 6.03 16.63 -6.21
CA LYS A 178 7.10 16.97 -7.16
C LYS A 178 8.23 15.93 -7.10
N PRO A 179 8.91 15.59 -8.20
CA PRO A 179 10.01 14.61 -8.17
C PRO A 179 11.09 14.90 -7.13
N GLN A 180 11.47 16.17 -6.97
CA GLN A 180 12.43 16.61 -5.96
C GLN A 180 11.92 16.42 -4.54
N GLU A 181 10.64 16.73 -4.30
CA GLU A 181 9.97 16.54 -3.01
C GLU A 181 9.90 15.06 -2.63
N ARG A 182 9.55 14.17 -3.57
CA ARG A 182 9.55 12.72 -3.32
C ARG A 182 10.91 12.21 -2.91
N LYS A 183 11.98 12.65 -3.59
CA LYS A 183 13.36 12.29 -3.23
C LYS A 183 13.71 12.82 -1.85
N HIS A 184 13.39 14.08 -1.57
CA HIS A 184 13.64 14.70 -0.27
C HIS A 184 12.91 13.96 0.86
N ASN A 185 11.61 13.71 0.73
CA ASN A 185 10.79 12.99 1.69
C ASN A 185 11.33 11.58 1.95
N LEU A 186 11.71 10.87 0.88
CA LEU A 186 12.32 9.55 1.00
C LEU A 186 13.63 9.59 1.81
N GLU A 187 14.50 10.56 1.54
CA GLU A 187 15.75 10.73 2.28
C GLU A 187 15.51 11.06 3.77
N ARG A 188 14.55 11.93 4.07
CA ARG A 188 14.17 12.26 5.46
C ARG A 188 13.70 11.03 6.22
N PHE A 189 12.90 10.18 5.57
CA PHE A 189 12.45 8.93 6.17
C PHE A 189 13.61 7.94 6.36
N LYS A 190 14.49 7.77 5.35
CA LYS A 190 15.67 6.89 5.45
C LYS A 190 16.64 7.31 6.56
N LYS A 191 16.77 8.62 6.80
CA LYS A 191 17.59 9.20 7.88
C LYS A 191 16.90 9.21 9.25
N CYS A 192 15.70 8.63 9.36
CA CYS A 192 14.88 8.64 10.57
C CYS A 192 14.59 10.05 11.11
N GLU A 193 14.56 11.07 10.24
CA GLU A 193 14.17 12.44 10.63
C GLU A 193 12.66 12.56 10.85
N VAL A 194 11.91 11.70 10.16
CA VAL A 194 10.47 11.52 10.31
C VAL A 194 10.19 10.05 10.57
N ARG A 195 9.19 9.78 11.40
CA ARG A 195 8.83 8.40 11.80
C ARG A 195 7.99 7.70 10.76
N PHE A 196 7.18 8.42 9.99
CA PHE A 196 6.21 7.81 9.07
C PHE A 196 6.38 8.24 7.62
N LEU A 197 6.36 7.25 6.73
CA LEU A 197 6.25 7.46 5.29
C LEU A 197 4.85 7.04 4.85
N ILE A 198 4.05 8.00 4.41
CA ILE A 198 2.69 7.75 3.91
C ILE A 198 2.76 7.66 2.39
N CYS A 199 2.27 6.57 1.79
CA CYS A 199 2.42 6.38 0.35
C CYS A 199 1.31 5.54 -0.30
N THR A 200 1.24 5.64 -1.63
CA THR A 200 0.44 4.74 -2.48
C THR A 200 1.28 3.59 -3.02
N ASP A 201 0.64 2.51 -3.47
CA ASP A 201 1.31 1.34 -4.06
C ASP A 201 2.24 1.71 -5.21
N VAL A 202 1.75 2.53 -6.14
CA VAL A 202 2.50 2.96 -7.33
C VAL A 202 3.77 3.67 -6.92
N ALA A 203 3.70 4.47 -5.87
CA ALA A 203 4.80 5.29 -5.43
C ALA A 203 5.84 4.49 -4.62
N ALA A 204 5.40 3.46 -3.91
CA ALA A 204 6.27 2.57 -3.14
C ALA A 204 7.00 1.52 -3.99
N ARG A 205 6.47 1.17 -5.17
CA ARG A 205 7.15 0.28 -6.12
C ARG A 205 8.46 0.91 -6.58
N GLY A 206 9.57 0.20 -6.39
CA GLY A 206 10.91 0.67 -6.76
C GLY A 206 11.59 1.52 -5.69
N ILE A 207 10.97 1.73 -4.53
CA ILE A 207 11.66 2.33 -3.39
C ILE A 207 12.43 1.24 -2.65
N ASP A 208 13.74 1.40 -2.61
CA ASP A 208 14.65 0.57 -1.81
C ASP A 208 14.62 1.02 -0.34
N ILE A 209 13.60 0.55 0.38
CA ILE A 209 13.50 0.58 1.84
C ILE A 209 13.19 -0.84 2.31
N HIS A 210 14.02 -1.35 3.23
CA HIS A 210 13.87 -2.66 3.84
C HIS A 210 14.23 -2.62 5.33
N GLY A 211 13.54 -3.44 6.13
CA GLY A 211 13.78 -3.53 7.56
C GLY A 211 13.06 -2.51 8.41
N VAL A 212 11.94 -1.98 7.92
CA VAL A 212 11.10 -1.11 8.74
C VAL A 212 10.41 -1.98 9.79
N PRO A 213 10.33 -1.56 11.06
CA PRO A 213 9.72 -2.38 12.11
C PRO A 213 8.20 -2.50 11.96
N TYR A 214 7.55 -1.51 11.33
CA TYR A 214 6.09 -1.49 11.18
C TYR A 214 5.63 -1.16 9.76
N VAL A 215 4.55 -1.80 9.31
CA VAL A 215 3.73 -1.37 8.19
C VAL A 215 2.28 -1.28 8.63
N ILE A 216 1.58 -0.23 8.19
CA ILE A 216 0.13 -0.09 8.36
C ILE A 216 -0.51 -0.01 6.98
N ASN A 217 -1.35 -0.98 6.65
CA ASN A 217 -2.26 -0.91 5.52
C ASN A 217 -3.57 -0.28 5.98
N VAL A 218 -3.70 1.04 5.78
CA VAL A 218 -4.95 1.78 6.05
C VAL A 218 -6.04 1.30 5.09
N THR A 219 -5.64 1.11 3.83
CA THR A 219 -6.49 0.50 2.80
C THR A 219 -5.78 -0.72 2.25
N LEU A 220 -6.46 -1.87 2.20
CA LEU A 220 -5.92 -3.05 1.55
C LEU A 220 -5.66 -2.78 0.05
N PRO A 221 -4.59 -3.37 -0.51
CA PRO A 221 -4.40 -3.33 -1.96
C PRO A 221 -5.48 -4.15 -2.65
N ASP A 222 -5.76 -3.81 -3.90
CA ASP A 222 -6.76 -4.51 -4.70
C ASP A 222 -6.23 -5.88 -5.19
N GLU A 223 -4.91 -6.00 -5.36
CA GLU A 223 -4.21 -7.22 -5.78
C GLU A 223 -3.39 -7.84 -4.63
N LYS A 224 -3.43 -9.19 -4.51
CA LYS A 224 -2.75 -9.95 -3.46
C LYS A 224 -1.24 -9.78 -3.50
N GLN A 225 -0.70 -9.71 -4.71
CA GLN A 225 0.73 -9.47 -4.97
C GLN A 225 1.22 -8.17 -4.33
N ASN A 226 0.42 -7.11 -4.40
CA ASN A 226 0.76 -5.84 -3.76
C ASN A 226 0.77 -5.97 -2.24
N TYR A 227 -0.10 -6.79 -1.64
CA TYR A 227 -0.04 -7.04 -0.20
C TYR A 227 1.30 -7.65 0.22
N VAL A 228 1.75 -8.68 -0.49
CA VAL A 228 3.07 -9.31 -0.26
C VAL A 228 4.20 -8.30 -0.46
N HIS A 229 4.14 -7.47 -1.49
CA HIS A 229 5.12 -6.40 -1.72
C HIS A 229 5.17 -5.33 -0.63
N ARG A 230 4.01 -4.96 -0.06
CA ARG A 230 3.92 -3.98 1.04
C ARG A 230 4.56 -4.52 2.30
N ILE A 231 4.18 -5.73 2.71
CA ILE A 231 4.70 -6.34 3.94
C ILE A 231 6.13 -6.83 3.79
N GLY A 232 6.60 -7.08 2.57
CA GLY A 232 8.03 -7.37 2.28
C GLY A 232 8.99 -6.19 2.56
N ARG A 233 8.46 -5.01 2.92
CA ARG A 233 9.25 -3.87 3.42
C ARG A 233 9.51 -3.95 4.93
N VAL A 234 8.77 -4.83 5.61
CA VAL A 234 8.86 -5.09 7.05
C VAL A 234 9.86 -6.18 7.32
N GLY A 235 10.62 -6.01 8.41
CA GLY A 235 11.50 -7.04 8.92
C GLY A 235 12.86 -7.11 8.23
N ARG A 236 13.86 -7.55 8.99
CA ARG A 236 15.18 -8.00 8.53
C ARG A 236 15.42 -9.38 9.12
N ALA A 237 16.40 -10.12 8.60
CA ALA A 237 16.78 -11.45 9.12
C ALA A 237 17.02 -11.50 10.64
N GLU A 238 17.20 -10.36 11.31
CA GLU A 238 17.50 -10.27 12.75
C GLU A 238 16.42 -9.58 13.60
N ARG A 239 15.35 -9.03 13.00
CA ARG A 239 14.27 -8.35 13.76
C ARG A 239 12.89 -8.66 13.21
N MET A 240 12.02 -9.08 14.12
CA MET A 240 10.59 -9.20 13.86
C MET A 240 10.00 -7.84 13.49
N GLY A 241 9.11 -7.83 12.51
CA GLY A 241 8.32 -6.64 12.21
C GLY A 241 6.84 -6.94 12.17
N LEU A 242 6.03 -5.89 12.29
CA LEU A 242 4.58 -5.99 12.44
C LEU A 242 3.88 -5.28 11.27
N ALA A 243 3.10 -6.04 10.51
CA ALA A 243 2.23 -5.54 9.45
C ALA A 243 0.77 -5.53 9.94
N ILE A 244 0.20 -4.34 10.12
CA ILE A 244 -1.18 -4.14 10.55
C ILE A 244 -2.06 -3.82 9.34
N SER A 245 -3.14 -4.56 9.13
CA SER A 245 -4.11 -4.30 8.07
C SER A 245 -5.47 -3.94 8.63
N LEU A 246 -5.97 -2.73 8.31
CA LEU A 246 -7.29 -2.28 8.69
C LEU A 246 -8.33 -2.74 7.66
N VAL A 247 -9.31 -3.53 8.10
CA VAL A 247 -10.31 -4.15 7.21
C VAL A 247 -11.72 -3.90 7.69
N ALA A 248 -12.64 -3.58 6.79
CA ALA A 248 -14.05 -3.40 7.13
C ALA A 248 -14.92 -4.44 6.43
N ALA A 249 -16.02 -4.80 7.09
CA ALA A 249 -17.02 -5.71 6.52
C ALA A 249 -17.91 -4.99 5.49
N GLU A 250 -18.28 -3.74 5.77
CA GLU A 250 -19.05 -2.91 4.85
C GLU A 250 -18.16 -2.39 3.71
N LYS A 251 -18.77 -2.08 2.57
CA LYS A 251 -18.05 -1.64 1.37
C LYS A 251 -17.63 -0.18 1.50
N GLU A 252 -16.35 0.07 1.23
CA GLU A 252 -15.81 1.44 1.14
C GLU A 252 -15.95 1.95 -0.30
N LYS A 253 -16.72 3.02 -0.48
CA LYS A 253 -16.79 3.77 -1.74
C LYS A 253 -15.54 4.64 -1.83
N VAL A 254 -14.87 4.65 -2.97
CA VAL A 254 -13.66 5.46 -3.20
C VAL A 254 -13.91 6.44 -4.33
N ASN A 255 -13.38 7.65 -4.19
CA ASN A 255 -13.41 8.64 -5.25
C ASN A 255 -12.41 8.25 -6.35
N SER A 256 -12.80 7.38 -7.27
CA SER A 256 -11.97 6.98 -8.40
C SER A 256 -12.64 7.38 -9.72
N SER A 257 -11.88 8.05 -10.58
CA SER A 257 -12.18 8.18 -12.02
C SER A 257 -12.10 6.83 -12.77
N THR A 258 -12.05 5.72 -12.04
CA THR A 258 -11.91 4.35 -12.54
C THR A 258 -12.87 3.49 -11.75
N ASN A 259 -13.91 2.99 -12.43
CA ASN A 259 -14.89 2.05 -11.86
C ASN A 259 -14.17 0.77 -11.41
N GLY A 260 -13.83 0.68 -10.12
CA GLY A 260 -13.20 -0.48 -9.51
C GLY A 260 -13.94 -0.89 -8.25
N THR A 261 -14.78 -1.91 -8.36
CA THR A 261 -15.50 -2.51 -7.24
C THR A 261 -14.55 -3.39 -6.44
N VAL A 262 -14.41 -3.15 -5.13
CA VAL A 262 -13.54 -3.98 -4.28
C VAL A 262 -14.34 -5.03 -3.51
N GLN A 263 -13.93 -6.29 -3.66
CA GLN A 263 -14.35 -7.45 -2.86
C GLN A 263 -13.53 -7.50 -1.56
N SER A 264 -14.06 -6.91 -0.47
CA SER A 264 -13.45 -7.02 0.87
C SER A 264 -13.56 -8.44 1.46
N GLN A 265 -14.49 -9.27 0.98
CA GLN A 265 -14.82 -10.56 1.60
C GLN A 265 -13.79 -11.68 1.33
N THR A 266 -13.14 -11.73 0.17
CA THR A 266 -12.20 -12.80 -0.18
C THR A 266 -10.89 -12.69 0.63
N TYR A 267 -10.39 -11.47 0.84
CA TYR A 267 -9.16 -11.22 1.60
C TYR A 267 -9.28 -11.53 3.09
N LEU A 268 -10.47 -11.31 3.68
CA LEU A 268 -10.74 -11.65 5.08
C LEU A 268 -10.64 -13.15 5.35
N GLN A 269 -11.01 -14.00 4.38
CA GLN A 269 -10.88 -15.45 4.52
C GLN A 269 -9.44 -15.94 4.37
N GLU A 270 -8.68 -15.40 3.42
CA GLU A 270 -7.26 -15.76 3.24
C GLU A 270 -6.38 -15.23 4.37
N CYS A 271 -6.58 -13.98 4.83
CA CYS A 271 -5.83 -13.44 5.96
C CYS A 271 -6.16 -14.17 7.27
N ARG A 272 -7.41 -14.62 7.48
CA ARG A 272 -7.77 -15.49 8.61
C ARG A 272 -7.15 -16.88 8.51
N ARG A 273 -6.87 -17.39 7.30
CA ARG A 273 -6.13 -18.63 7.10
C ARG A 273 -4.65 -18.45 7.49
N CYS A 274 -3.99 -17.40 6.99
CA CYS A 274 -2.59 -17.12 7.35
C CYS A 274 -2.39 -16.76 8.84
N ALA A 275 -3.35 -16.06 9.47
CA ALA A 275 -3.28 -15.72 10.89
C ALA A 275 -3.63 -16.89 11.83
N ARG A 276 -4.17 -18.00 11.32
CA ARG A 276 -4.43 -19.24 12.10
C ARG A 276 -3.31 -20.27 11.95
N SER A 277 -2.39 -20.06 11.01
CA SER A 277 -1.26 -20.96 10.74
C SER A 277 0.05 -20.55 11.44
N ASN A 278 0.02 -19.52 12.29
CA ASN A 278 1.12 -19.11 13.17
C ASN A 278 0.65 -19.09 14.62
#